data_AF-A0A816HWB1-F1
#
_entry.id   AF-A0A816HWB1-F1
#
_cell.length_a   1.000
_cell.length_b   1.000
_cell.length_c   1.000
_cell.angle_alpha   90.00
_cell.angle_beta   90.00
_cell.angle_gamma   90.00
#
_symmetry.space_group_name_H-M   'P 1'
#
loop_
_entity.id
_entity.type
_entity.pdbx_description
1 polymer ?
#
loop_
_entity_poly.entity_id
_entity_poly.type
_entity_poly.pdbx_seq_one_letter_code
_entity_poly.pdbx_strand_id
1 'polypeptide(L)' 'MFGATWETSFALVEDKLMFTILVASCDDGNKNQDETGVDCGGSICTQRCDLNQVCSNNSDCSNGNCYIAVNICQ' A
#
# COMPACT_ATOMS: atom_id res chain seq x y z
N MET A 1 29.70 -14.54 -27.10
CA MET A 1 30.69 -13.83 -26.27
C MET A 1 30.07 -12.51 -25.85
N PHE A 2 29.76 -12.43 -24.57
CA PHE A 2 29.56 -11.28 -23.67
C PHE A 2 29.09 -9.92 -24.21
N GLY A 3 27.97 -9.46 -23.65
CA GLY A 3 27.90 -8.08 -23.15
C GLY A 3 26.77 -7.20 -23.67
N ALA A 4 25.52 -7.48 -23.28
CA ALA A 4 24.52 -6.42 -23.20
C ALA A 4 24.56 -5.86 -21.77
N THR A 5 25.24 -4.73 -21.57
CA THR A 5 25.40 -4.06 -20.27
C THR A 5 24.57 -2.78 -20.22
N TRP A 6 23.28 -2.82 -19.84
CA TRP A 6 22.58 -1.71 -19.13
C TRP A 6 21.11 -1.97 -18.76
N GLU A 7 20.68 -3.21 -18.49
CA GLU A 7 19.34 -3.42 -17.89
C GLU A 7 19.44 -3.43 -16.36
N THR A 8 19.29 -2.26 -15.73
CA THR A 8 19.12 -2.15 -14.26
C THR A 8 17.67 -2.33 -13.81
N SER A 9 16.81 -3.00 -14.58
CA SER A 9 15.42 -3.29 -14.17
C SER A 9 14.86 -4.51 -14.90
N PHE A 10 15.36 -5.69 -14.54
CA PHE A 10 15.01 -6.98 -15.15
C PHE A 10 13.81 -7.59 -14.39
N ALA A 11 12.61 -7.59 -15.00
CA ALA A 11 11.48 -8.41 -14.58
C ALA A 11 11.00 -9.24 -15.81
N LEU A 12 11.11 -10.56 -15.71
CA LEU A 12 10.76 -11.56 -16.74
C LEU A 12 9.21 -11.65 -16.86
N VAL A 13 8.55 -11.37 -18.00
CA VAL A 13 8.38 -12.12 -19.28
C VAL A 13 7.27 -13.21 -19.26
N GLU A 14 6.29 -13.02 -20.15
CA GLU A 14 5.40 -13.94 -20.89
C GLU A 14 4.80 -15.23 -20.24
N ASP A 15 3.48 -15.33 -20.38
CA ASP A 15 2.54 -16.43 -20.04
C ASP A 15 2.11 -16.61 -18.57
N LYS A 16 0.81 -16.38 -18.35
CA LYS A 16 0.08 -16.48 -17.07
C LYS A 16 0.38 -17.79 -16.34
N LEU A 17 1.11 -17.74 -15.23
CA LEU A 17 0.63 -18.17 -13.91
C LEU A 17 1.72 -18.08 -12.82
N MET A 18 1.36 -17.32 -11.78
CA MET A 18 1.74 -17.49 -10.38
C MET A 18 3.14 -17.01 -9.95
N PHE A 19 3.37 -15.70 -10.09
CA PHE A 19 4.28 -14.97 -9.22
C PHE A 19 3.74 -13.56 -8.96
N THR A 20 2.62 -13.45 -8.25
CA THR A 20 1.99 -12.19 -7.82
C THR A 20 2.77 -11.55 -6.66
N ILE A 21 4.09 -11.51 -6.78
CA ILE A 21 4.96 -10.97 -5.75
C ILE A 21 5.19 -9.47 -6.04
N LEU A 22 4.58 -8.66 -5.17
CA LEU A 22 5.25 -7.56 -4.47
C LEU A 22 5.60 -6.29 -5.27
N VAL A 23 4.78 -5.86 -6.22
CA VAL A 23 4.69 -4.39 -6.36
C VAL A 23 3.78 -3.94 -5.26
N ALA A 24 4.37 -3.56 -4.12
CA ALA A 24 3.64 -2.98 -3.01
C ALA A 24 2.74 -1.86 -3.55
N SER A 25 1.43 -1.95 -3.35
CA SER A 25 0.47 -0.93 -3.76
C SER A 25 -0.56 -0.69 -2.67
N CYS A 26 -1.33 0.39 -2.82
CA CYS A 26 -2.32 0.82 -1.84
C CYS A 26 -3.70 0.16 -2.03
N ASP A 27 -3.74 -0.94 -2.79
CA ASP A 27 -4.95 -1.62 -3.26
C ASP A 27 -4.70 -3.12 -3.49
N ASP A 28 -3.64 -3.66 -2.86
CA ASP A 28 -3.19 -5.05 -3.04
C ASP A 28 -3.72 -6.02 -1.96
N GLY A 29 -4.49 -5.53 -0.99
CA GLY A 29 -5.07 -6.33 0.08
C GLY A 29 -4.15 -6.52 1.28
N ASN A 30 -2.93 -5.97 1.27
CA ASN A 30 -1.95 -6.16 2.33
C ASN A 30 -1.50 -4.81 2.90
N LYS A 31 -1.48 -4.71 4.23
CA LYS A 31 -0.91 -3.55 4.93
C LYS A 31 0.60 -3.42 4.64
N ASN A 32 0.98 -2.50 3.77
CA ASN A 32 2.36 -2.27 3.35
C ASN A 32 2.67 -0.77 3.13
N GLN A 33 3.83 -0.45 2.55
CA GLN A 33 4.33 0.92 2.40
C GLN A 33 4.21 1.77 3.69
N ASP A 34 3.34 2.79 3.69
CA ASP A 34 3.06 3.65 4.83
C ASP A 34 1.58 3.61 5.25
N GLU A 35 0.86 2.57 4.83
CA GLU A 35 -0.54 2.40 5.15
C GLU A 35 -0.78 2.26 6.65
N THR A 36 -1.86 2.87 7.12
CA THR A 36 -2.26 2.77 8.54
C THR A 36 -3.34 1.73 8.73
N GLY A 37 -4.24 1.58 7.76
CA GLY A 37 -5.14 0.43 7.59
C GLY A 37 -4.64 -0.49 6.47
N VAL A 38 -5.44 -1.49 6.07
CA VAL A 38 -5.16 -2.26 4.84
C VAL A 38 -5.68 -1.45 3.67
N ASP A 39 -4.86 -1.20 2.65
CA ASP A 39 -5.23 -0.46 1.43
C ASP A 39 -5.70 1.00 1.71
N CYS A 40 -5.27 1.59 2.83
CA CYS A 40 -5.71 2.93 3.22
C CYS A 40 -4.82 3.65 4.23
N GLY A 41 -4.94 4.99 4.23
CA GLY A 41 -4.28 5.88 5.17
C GLY A 41 -2.81 6.09 4.83
N GLY A 42 -2.07 6.76 5.72
CA GLY A 42 -0.70 7.14 5.42
C GLY A 42 -0.61 8.37 4.51
N SER A 43 0.63 8.72 4.19
CA SER A 43 1.01 9.84 3.35
C SER A 43 1.12 9.48 1.86
N ILE A 44 1.46 8.24 1.52
CA ILE A 44 1.64 7.80 0.13
C ILE A 44 0.29 7.41 -0.49
N CYS A 45 -0.54 6.66 0.24
CA CYS A 45 -1.81 6.17 -0.31
C CYS A 45 -2.87 7.27 -0.35
N THR A 46 -3.39 7.57 -1.53
CA THR A 46 -4.44 8.60 -1.68
C THR A 46 -5.74 8.22 -0.98
N GLN A 47 -6.04 6.91 -0.90
CA GLN A 47 -7.21 6.40 -0.20
C GLN A 47 -7.10 6.64 1.30
N ARG A 48 -8.12 7.26 1.87
CA ARG A 48 -8.26 7.44 3.32
C ARG A 48 -9.10 6.31 3.90
N CYS A 49 -8.79 5.91 5.11
CA CYS A 49 -9.49 4.86 5.82
C CYS A 49 -10.93 5.27 6.18
N ASP A 50 -11.87 4.37 5.92
CA ASP A 50 -13.29 4.55 6.27
C ASP A 50 -13.54 4.38 7.77
N LEU A 51 -14.78 4.65 8.19
CA LEU A 51 -15.22 4.41 9.56
C LEU A 51 -14.93 2.95 9.99
N ASN A 52 -14.50 2.80 11.25
CA ASN A 52 -14.10 1.53 11.86
C ASN A 52 -12.82 0.90 11.28
N GLN A 53 -12.07 1.59 10.42
CA GLN A 53 -10.74 1.16 9.98
C GLN A 53 -9.62 1.69 10.88
N VAL A 54 -8.47 1.03 10.83
CA VAL A 54 -7.30 1.39 11.64
C VAL A 54 -6.65 2.67 11.10
N CYS A 55 -6.27 3.56 12.00
CA CYS A 55 -5.59 4.82 11.69
C CYS A 55 -4.45 5.09 12.67
N SER A 56 -3.53 5.99 12.32
CA SER A 56 -2.50 6.49 13.25
C SER A 56 -2.61 8.00 13.49
N ASN A 57 -3.16 8.73 12.54
CA ASN A 57 -3.36 10.17 12.56
C ASN A 57 -4.74 10.53 11.99
N ASN A 58 -5.24 11.71 12.36
CA ASN A 58 -6.50 12.25 11.83
C ASN A 58 -6.53 12.31 10.30
N SER A 59 -5.39 12.58 9.65
CA SER A 59 -5.26 12.62 8.19
C SER A 59 -5.44 11.28 7.49
N ASP A 60 -5.40 10.17 8.23
CA ASP A 60 -5.55 8.84 7.65
C ASP A 60 -7.02 8.52 7.40
N CYS A 61 -7.93 9.15 8.13
CA CYS A 61 -9.37 8.89 8.05
C CYS A 61 -10.05 9.79 7.01
N SER A 62 -11.03 9.24 6.28
CA SER A 62 -11.80 9.98 5.27
C SER A 62 -12.58 11.15 5.89
N ASN A 63 -12.92 11.04 7.16
CA ASN A 63 -13.61 12.07 7.94
C ASN A 63 -12.66 13.00 8.74
N GLY A 64 -11.35 12.79 8.68
CA GLY A 64 -10.38 13.58 9.43
C GLY A 64 -10.35 13.31 10.94
N ASN A 65 -10.96 12.23 11.44
CA ASN A 65 -11.05 11.91 12.86
C ASN A 65 -10.56 10.49 13.17
N CYS A 66 -9.31 10.41 13.65
CA CYS A 66 -8.76 9.17 14.18
C CYS A 66 -8.95 9.15 15.70
N TYR A 67 -9.76 8.23 16.22
CA TYR A 67 -9.94 8.05 17.64
C TYR A 67 -8.71 7.32 18.23
N ILE A 68 -7.67 8.09 18.51
CA ILE A 68 -6.36 7.66 19.01
C ILE A 68 -6.39 6.84 20.31
N ALA A 69 -7.50 6.86 21.06
CA ALA A 69 -7.65 5.98 22.22
C ALA A 69 -7.69 4.49 21.83
N VAL A 70 -8.15 4.17 20.61
CA VAL A 70 -8.22 2.80 20.08
C VAL A 70 -7.66 2.68 18.66
N ASN A 71 -7.14 3.76 18.07
CA ASN A 71 -6.58 3.83 16.71
C ASN A 71 -7.58 3.43 15.62
N ILE A 72 -8.82 3.96 15.69
CA ILE A 72 -9.90 3.68 14.74
C ILE A 72 -10.55 4.97 14.23
N CYS A 73 -10.88 5.03 12.93
CA CYS A 73 -11.63 6.13 12.33
C CYS A 73 -13.10 6.15 12.78
N GLN A 74 -13.57 7.30 13.31
CA GLN A 74 -14.92 7.46 13.89
C GLN A 74 -15.64 8.70 13.39
#